data_AF-A0A9X7IP52-F1
#
_entry.id   AF-A0A9X7IP52-F1
#
_cell.length_a   1.000
_cell.length_b   1.000
_cell.length_c   1.000
_cell.angle_alpha   90.00
_cell.angle_beta   90.00
_cell.angle_gamma   90.00
#
_symmetry.space_group_name_H-M   'P 1'
#
loop_
_entity.id
_entity.type
_entity.pdbx_description
1 polymer ?
#
loop_
_entity_poly.entity_id
_entity_poly.type
_entity_poly.pdbx_seq_one_letter_code
_entity_poly.pdbx_strand_id
1 'polypeptide(L)' 'PADYLDYVAAKLNNRPRQTLGWKTPAEALDELLSNPTKPPTVASTA' A
#
# COMPACT_ATOMS: atom_id res chain seq x y z
N PRO A 1 7.44 -19.56 -8.85
CA PRO A 1 6.03 -19.90 -9.18
C PRO A 1 5.15 -18.69 -8.88
N ALA A 2 4.03 -18.51 -9.58
CA ALA A 2 3.15 -17.35 -9.39
C ALA A 2 2.73 -17.18 -7.91
N ASP A 3 2.36 -18.28 -7.27
CA ASP A 3 1.92 -18.32 -5.85
C ASP A 3 2.96 -17.80 -4.84
N TYR A 4 4.26 -17.82 -5.19
CA TYR A 4 5.29 -17.30 -4.30
C TYR A 4 5.22 -15.79 -4.17
N LEU A 5 4.91 -15.08 -5.27
CA LEU A 5 4.76 -13.63 -5.24
C LEU A 5 3.53 -13.22 -4.44
N ASP A 6 2.41 -13.94 -4.63
CA ASP A 6 1.18 -13.70 -3.87
C ASP A 6 1.37 -13.95 -2.37
N TYR A 7 2.10 -15.02 -2.01
CA TYR A 7 2.46 -15.28 -0.62
C TYR A 7 3.30 -14.16 -0.01
N VAL A 8 4.32 -13.69 -0.73
CA VAL A 8 5.16 -12.57 -0.27
C VAL A 8 4.34 -11.29 -0.14
N ALA A 9 3.50 -10.98 -1.13
CA ALA A 9 2.63 -9.82 -1.12
C ALA A 9 1.67 -9.85 0.08
N ALA A 10 0.99 -10.97 0.30
CA ALA A 10 0.11 -11.15 1.45
C ALA A 10 0.87 -10.97 2.78
N LYS A 11 2.07 -11.54 2.91
CA LYS A 11 2.88 -11.40 4.13
C LYS A 11 3.32 -9.95 4.39
N LEU A 12 3.66 -9.20 3.35
CA LEU A 12 4.13 -7.82 3.49
C LEU A 12 2.97 -6.85 3.73
N ASN A 13 1.85 -7.03 3.02
CA ASN A 13 0.70 -6.13 3.06
C ASN A 13 -0.13 -6.25 4.34
N ASN A 14 -0.05 -7.39 5.05
CA ASN A 14 -0.74 -7.61 6.32
C ASN A 14 0.13 -7.33 7.57
N ARG A 15 1.39 -6.88 7.41
CA ARG A 15 2.28 -6.62 8.55
C ARG A 15 2.07 -5.20 9.09
N PRO A 16 1.78 -5.02 10.40
CA PRO A 16 1.65 -3.68 10.98
C PRO A 16 2.98 -2.92 10.91
N ARG A 17 2.92 -1.63 10.55
CA ARG A 17 4.09 -0.76 10.39
C ARG A 17 4.02 0.45 11.33
N GLN A 18 5.04 0.63 12.16
CA GLN A 18 5.12 1.78 13.08
C GLN A 18 5.04 3.13 12.34
N THR A 19 5.61 3.23 11.14
CA THR A 19 5.55 4.44 10.30
C THR A 19 4.15 4.78 9.82
N LEU A 20 3.23 3.81 9.79
CA LEU A 20 1.81 3.99 9.47
C LEU A 20 0.94 4.07 10.74
N GLY A 21 1.52 4.39 11.89
CA GLY A 21 0.80 4.37 13.17
C GLY A 21 0.32 2.96 13.55
N TRP A 22 1.10 1.94 13.19
CA TRP A 22 0.81 0.51 13.37
C TRP A 22 -0.29 -0.08 12.48
N LYS A 23 -0.83 0.67 11.51
CA LYS A 23 -1.68 0.11 10.44
C LYS A 23 -0.88 -0.80 9.51
N THR A 24 -1.58 -1.71 8.83
CA THR A 24 -1.03 -2.52 7.74
C THR A 24 -0.96 -1.72 6.44
N PRO A 25 -0.03 -2.05 5.51
CA PRO A 25 -0.01 -1.42 4.19
C PRO A 25 -1.33 -1.54 3.42
N ALA A 26 -2.05 -2.66 3.56
CA ALA A 26 -3.36 -2.85 2.93
C ALA A 26 -4.41 -1.85 3.47
N GLU A 27 -4.50 -1.68 4.80
CA GLU A 27 -5.43 -0.72 5.41
C GLU A 27 -5.09 0.73 5.06
N ALA A 28 -3.81 1.11 5.07
CA ALA A 28 -3.40 2.46 4.73
C ALA A 28 -3.69 2.80 3.26
N LEU A 29 -3.54 1.82 2.35
CA LEU A 29 -3.91 2.00 0.96
C LEU A 29 -5.43 2.17 0.80
N ASP A 30 -6.23 1.34 1.47
CA ASP A 30 -7.68 1.40 1.43
C ASP A 30 -8.23 2.77 1.90
N GLU A 31 -7.63 3.32 2.96
CA GLU A 31 -7.95 4.65 3.48
C GLU A 31 -7.64 5.77 2.45
N LEU A 32 -6.49 5.68 1.77
CA LEU A 32 -6.10 6.65 0.74
C LEU A 32 -7.02 6.60 -0.49
N LEU A 33 -7.47 5.41 -0.87
CA LEU A 33 -8.38 5.23 -2.01
C LEU A 33 -9.82 5.66 -1.66
N SER A 34 -10.24 5.44 -0.41
CA SER A 34 -11.56 5.86 0.07
C SER A 34 -11.67 7.38 0.20
N ASN A 35 -10.58 8.06 0.59
CA ASN A 35 -10.54 9.51 0.75
C ASN A 35 -9.34 10.10 -0.02
N PRO A 36 -9.43 10.20 -1.35
CA PRO A 36 -8.33 10.69 -2.15
C PRO A 36 -8.06 12.17 -1.84
N THR A 37 -6.98 12.44 -1.10
CA THR A 37 -6.42 13.78 -1.03
C THR A 37 -5.90 14.15 -2.41
N LYS A 38 -6.15 15.37 -2.91
CA LYS A 38 -5.65 15.84 -4.21
C LYS A 38 -4.13 15.68 -4.25
N PRO A 39 -3.58 14.64 -4.92
CA PRO A 39 -2.17 14.36 -4.80
C PRO A 39 -1.38 15.39 -5.62
N PRO A 40 -0.13 15.70 -5.25
CA PRO A 40 0.75 16.48 -6.11
C PRO A 40 0.88 15.77 -7.46
N THR A 41 0.81 16.55 -8.55
CA THR A 41 0.94 16.04 -9.92
C THR A 41 2.22 15.19 -10.03
N VAL A 42 2.10 13.92 -10.40
CA VAL A 42 3.25 13.06 -10.65
C VAL A 42 3.93 13.50 -11.95
N ALA A 43 5.26 13.57 -11.95
CA ALA A 43 6.01 13.84 -13.16
C ALA A 43 5.85 12.66 -14.12
N SER A 44 5.21 12.89 -15.26
CA SER A 44 5.10 11.91 -16.34
C SER A 44 6.32 12.06 -17.26
N THR A 45 7.16 11.02 -17.33
CA THR A 45 8.25 10.95 -18.32
C THR A 45 7.69 10.34 -19.62
N ALA A 46 7.84 11.07 -20.73
CA ALA A 46 7.52 10.61 -22.08
C ALA A 46 8.60 9.68 -22.64
#